data_AF-A0AA95N5B0-F1
#
_entry.id   AF-A0AA95N5B0-F1
#
_cell.length_a   1.000
_cell.length_b   1.000
_cell.length_c   1.000
_cell.angle_alpha   90.00
_cell.angle_beta   90.00
_cell.angle_gamma   90.00
#
_symmetry.space_group_name_H-M   'P 1'
#
loop_
_entity.id
_entity.type
_entity.pdbx_description
1 polymer ?
#
loop_
_entity_poly.entity_id
_entity_poly.type
_entity_poly.pdbx_seq_one_letter_code
_entity_poly.pdbx_strand_id
1 'polypeptide(L)'
;MNHSTEYFVPNHDPILGIRDTNIAQSITLDNWQRKAIVVPHEGDDVYVYIVTGEIAKLNRKVYCVTGFSLKDNKSLWSHPFLSPEEAISWIGRHFQQQAVA
;
A
#
# COMPACT_ATOMS: atom_id res chain seq x y z
N MET A 1 -3.22 8.26 26.87
CA MET A 1 -3.03 8.02 25.43
C MET A 1 -1.66 7.40 25.22
N ASN A 2 -1.56 6.07 25.18
CA ASN A 2 -0.30 5.39 24.90
C ASN A 2 -0.16 5.26 23.38
N HIS A 3 0.64 6.15 22.79
CA HIS A 3 1.17 6.01 21.44
C HIS A 3 1.99 4.72 21.40
N SER A 4 1.32 3.61 21.11
CA SER A 4 2.03 2.38 20.79
C SER A 4 2.58 2.59 19.40
N THR A 5 3.88 2.82 19.33
CA THR A 5 4.63 2.90 18.09
C THR A 5 4.47 1.57 17.38
N GLU A 6 3.49 1.50 16.49
CA GLU A 6 3.35 0.42 15.53
C GLU A 6 4.51 0.62 14.55
N TYR A 7 5.57 -0.18 14.73
CA TYR A 7 6.71 -0.17 13.84
C TYR A 7 6.30 -0.87 12.55
N PHE A 8 5.76 -0.10 11.61
CA PHE A 8 5.63 -0.52 10.22
C PHE A 8 7.01 -0.44 9.59
N VAL A 9 7.82 -1.49 9.76
CA VAL A 9 9.06 -1.64 9.00
C VAL A 9 8.70 -2.40 7.74
N PRO A 10 8.58 -1.74 6.57
CA PRO A 10 8.40 -2.46 5.33
C PRO A 10 9.65 -3.34 5.09
N ASN A 11 9.49 -4.67 5.17
CA ASN A 11 10.58 -5.60 4.82
C ASN A 11 11.02 -5.48 3.35
N HIS A 12 10.12 -4.95 2.51
CA HIS A 12 10.40 -4.47 1.18
C HIS A 12 9.85 -3.06 1.14
N ASP A 13 10.70 -2.08 1.37
CA ASP A 13 10.34 -0.72 1.06
C ASP A 13 10.47 -0.55 -0.47
N PRO A 14 9.36 -0.46 -1.22
CA PRO A 14 9.47 -0.19 -2.63
C PRO A 14 9.99 1.25 -2.87
N ILE A 15 10.07 2.12 -1.85
CA ILE A 15 10.54 3.52 -1.96
C ILE A 15 11.98 3.63 -2.48
N LEU A 16 12.84 2.60 -2.36
CA LEU A 16 14.16 2.61 -3.01
C LEU A 16 14.14 2.25 -4.50
N GLY A 17 12.98 1.97 -5.11
CA GLY A 17 12.90 1.69 -6.54
C GLY A 17 11.56 1.17 -7.07
N ILE A 18 10.43 1.84 -6.82
CA ILE A 18 9.25 1.70 -7.70
C ILE A 18 9.68 2.20 -9.08
N ARG A 19 10.16 1.28 -9.90
CA ARG A 19 10.42 1.50 -11.32
C ARG A 19 9.09 1.41 -12.06
N ASP A 20 9.01 1.96 -13.26
CA ASP A 20 7.82 1.78 -14.13
C ASP A 20 7.45 0.29 -14.28
N THR A 21 8.45 -0.60 -14.25
CA THR A 21 8.26 -2.06 -14.27
C THR A 21 7.52 -2.62 -13.06
N ASN A 22 7.43 -1.89 -11.96
CA ASN A 22 6.70 -2.23 -10.74
C ASN A 22 5.28 -1.67 -10.74
N ILE A 23 4.91 -0.85 -11.72
CA ILE A 23 3.53 -0.39 -11.87
C ILE A 23 2.71 -1.49 -12.54
N ALA A 24 1.49 -1.68 -12.06
CA ALA A 24 0.49 -2.56 -12.63
C ALA A 24 -0.87 -1.86 -12.66
N GLN A 25 -1.76 -2.33 -13.52
CA GLN A 25 -3.15 -1.86 -13.54
C GLN A 25 -3.95 -2.33 -12.32
N SER A 26 -3.54 -3.45 -11.71
CA SER A 26 -4.19 -4.00 -10.52
C SER A 26 -3.19 -4.75 -9.63
N ILE A 27 -3.50 -4.76 -8.34
CA ILE A 27 -2.82 -5.59 -7.35
C ILE A 27 -3.58 -6.91 -7.21
N THR A 28 -2.86 -8.02 -7.26
CA THR A 28 -3.36 -9.40 -7.12
C THR A 28 -2.55 -10.16 -6.07
N LEU A 29 -3.04 -11.33 -5.66
CA LEU A 29 -2.35 -12.19 -4.68
C LEU A 29 -0.96 -12.64 -5.16
N ASP A 30 -0.77 -12.74 -6.47
CA ASP A 30 0.50 -13.18 -7.07
C ASP A 30 1.52 -12.04 -7.23
N ASN A 31 1.07 -10.78 -7.22
CA ASN A 31 1.91 -9.64 -7.62
C ASN A 31 2.11 -8.58 -6.52
N TRP A 32 1.31 -8.59 -5.44
CA TRP A 32 1.26 -7.49 -4.47
C TRP A 32 2.58 -7.15 -3.79
N GLN A 33 3.48 -8.13 -3.66
CA GLN A 33 4.79 -7.93 -3.03
C GLN A 33 5.74 -7.08 -3.87
N ARG A 34 5.45 -6.93 -5.17
CA ARG A 34 6.36 -6.31 -6.16
C ARG A 34 5.71 -5.23 -6.98
N LYS A 35 4.41 -5.03 -6.82
CA LYS A 35 3.61 -4.13 -7.66
C LYS A 35 2.96 -3.02 -6.85
N ALA A 36 2.85 -1.87 -7.49
CA ALA A 36 2.03 -0.74 -7.07
C ALA A 36 1.02 -0.41 -8.18
N ILE A 37 -0.08 0.22 -7.83
CA ILE A 37 -0.94 0.92 -8.79
C ILE A 37 -0.75 2.42 -8.64
N VAL A 38 -1.07 3.17 -9.69
CA VAL A 38 -1.14 4.63 -9.64
C VAL A 38 -2.60 5.03 -9.55
N VAL A 39 -2.93 5.90 -8.61
CA VAL A 39 -4.27 6.47 -8.46
C VAL A 39 -4.15 7.99 -8.35
N PRO A 40 -5.02 8.75 -9.03
CA PRO A 40 -5.03 10.19 -8.84
C PRO A 40 -5.68 10.52 -7.50
N HIS A 41 -5.08 11.45 -6.76
CA HIS A 41 -5.53 11.90 -5.44
C HIS A 41 -5.20 13.37 -5.25
N GLU A 42 -6.23 14.22 -5.10
CA GLU A 42 -6.09 15.66 -4.81
C GLU A 42 -5.14 16.44 -5.75
N GLY A 43 -5.08 16.03 -7.02
CA GLY A 43 -4.21 16.67 -8.03
C GLY A 43 -2.74 16.18 -7.99
N ASP A 44 -2.48 15.05 -7.35
CA ASP A 44 -1.22 14.31 -7.40
C ASP A 44 -1.46 12.84 -7.78
N ASP A 45 -0.45 12.21 -8.36
CA ASP A 45 -0.43 10.78 -8.58
C ASP A 45 0.15 10.09 -7.35
N VAL A 46 -0.64 9.17 -6.80
CA VAL A 46 -0.29 8.43 -5.59
C VAL A 46 -0.04 6.98 -5.95
N TYR A 47 1.11 6.45 -5.53
CA TYR A 47 1.35 5.03 -5.56
C TYR A 47 0.61 4.35 -4.42
N VAL A 48 -0.20 3.34 -4.76
CA VAL A 48 -0.84 2.45 -3.81
C VAL A 48 -0.21 1.08 -3.90
N TYR A 49 0.35 0.60 -2.79
CA TYR A 49 1.02 -0.70 -2.70
C TYR A 49 0.77 -1.33 -1.33
N ILE A 50 1.13 -2.61 -1.20
CA ILE A 50 1.00 -3.35 0.05
C ILE A 50 2.39 -3.62 0.63
N VAL A 51 2.59 -3.25 1.90
CA VAL A 51 3.77 -3.62 2.68
C VAL A 51 3.40 -4.60 3.77
N THR A 52 4.32 -5.49 4.11
CA THR A 52 4.17 -6.33 5.30
C THR A 52 4.81 -5.66 6.50
N GLY A 53 4.12 -5.68 7.63
CA GLY A 53 4.69 -5.34 8.92
C GLY A 53 4.38 -6.42 9.96
N GLU A 54 4.78 -6.16 11.19
CA GLU A 54 4.44 -7.00 12.34
C GLU A 54 3.89 -6.13 13.46
N ILE A 55 2.77 -6.55 14.05
CA ILE A 55 2.24 -5.92 15.26
C ILE A 55 2.80 -6.70 16.45
N ALA A 56 3.82 -6.14 17.11
CA ALA A 56 4.51 -6.77 18.24
C ALA A 56 3.54 -7.21 19.36
N LYS A 57 2.51 -6.42 19.65
CA LYS A 57 1.50 -6.74 20.68
C LYS A 57 0.68 -7.99 20.39
N LEU A 58 0.47 -8.29 19.11
CA LEU A 58 -0.34 -9.43 18.67
C LEU A 58 0.52 -10.61 18.23
N ASN A 59 1.85 -10.41 18.14
CA ASN A 59 2.78 -11.34 17.51
C ASN A 59 2.25 -11.84 16.15
N ARG A 60 1.72 -10.91 15.35
CA ARG A 60 1.04 -11.21 14.09
C ARG A 60 1.59 -10.35 12.97
N LYS A 61 1.77 -11.01 11.82
CA LYS A 61 2.02 -10.36 10.55
C LYS A 61 0.80 -9.56 10.13
N VAL A 62 1.03 -8.36 9.61
CA VAL A 62 0.00 -7.49 9.04
C VAL A 62 0.39 -7.02 7.66
N TYR A 63 -0.62 -6.65 6.88
CA TYR A 63 -0.50 -6.20 5.51
C TYR A 63 -1.05 -4.78 5.44
N CYS A 64 -0.21 -3.79 5.19
CA CYS A 64 -0.61 -2.40 5.14
C CYS A 64 -0.71 -1.94 3.70
N VAL A 65 -1.88 -1.45 3.31
CA VAL A 65 -2.03 -0.71 2.07
C VAL A 65 -1.56 0.71 2.34
N THR A 66 -0.55 1.18 1.60
CA THR A 66 0.05 2.50 1.77
C THR A 66 -0.15 3.32 0.51
N GLY A 67 -0.60 4.57 0.69
CA GLY A 67 -0.63 5.59 -0.35
C GLY A 67 0.57 6.51 -0.23
N PHE A 68 1.40 6.58 -1.25
CA PHE A 68 2.61 7.39 -1.30
C PHE A 68 2.51 8.46 -2.40
N SER A 69 2.66 9.73 -2.02
CA SER A 69 2.65 10.86 -2.94
C SER A 69 3.96 10.91 -3.72
N LEU A 70 3.85 10.94 -5.05
CA LEU A 70 5.00 11.12 -5.94
C LEU A 70 5.55 12.53 -5.89
N LYS A 71 4.68 13.53 -5.78
CA LYS A 71 5.07 14.94 -5.74
C LYS A 71 5.75 15.33 -4.44
N ASP A 72 5.19 14.91 -3.31
CA ASP A 72 5.70 15.29 -1.98
C ASP A 72 6.71 14.29 -1.41
N ASN A 73 6.95 13.17 -2.10
CA ASN A 73 7.86 12.09 -1.71
C ASN A 73 7.64 11.61 -0.26
N LYS A 74 6.37 11.37 0.10
CA LYS A 74 5.97 10.95 1.45
C LYS A 74 4.76 10.02 1.43
N SER A 75 4.65 9.17 2.45
CA SER A 75 3.43 8.41 2.72
C SER A 75 2.32 9.37 3.19
N LEU A 76 1.18 9.34 2.51
CA LEU A 76 0.00 10.13 2.87
C LEU A 76 -0.86 9.40 3.91
N TRP A 77 -1.04 8.10 3.73
CA TRP A 77 -1.90 7.28 4.59
C TRP A 77 -1.46 5.82 4.55
N SER A 78 -1.90 5.04 5.53
CA SER A 78 -1.70 3.60 5.59
C SER A 78 -2.84 2.91 6.32
N HIS A 79 -3.31 1.79 5.78
CA HIS A 79 -4.41 1.01 6.32
C HIS A 79 -3.98 -0.45 6.56
N PRO A 80 -3.96 -0.94 7.80
CA PRO A 80 -3.54 -2.30 8.12
C PRO A 80 -4.66 -3.32 7.93
N PHE A 81 -4.29 -4.52 7.48
CA PHE A 81 -5.15 -5.69 7.28
C PHE A 81 -4.48 -6.94 7.85
N LEU A 82 -5.28 -7.96 8.17
CA LEU A 82 -4.77 -9.21 8.74
C LEU A 82 -4.40 -10.23 7.66
N SER A 83 -4.86 -10.03 6.42
CA SER A 83 -4.53 -10.88 5.29
C SER A 83 -4.27 -10.06 4.02
N PRO A 84 -3.48 -10.60 3.06
CA PRO A 84 -3.29 -9.95 1.77
C PRO A 84 -4.60 -9.89 0.97
N GLU A 85 -5.50 -10.87 1.12
CA GLU A 85 -6.82 -10.89 0.46
C GLU A 85 -7.67 -9.69 0.88
N GLU A 86 -7.70 -9.37 2.18
CA GLU A 86 -8.43 -8.22 2.72
C GLU A 86 -7.88 -6.91 2.18
N ALA A 87 -6.55 -6.77 2.18
CA ALA A 87 -5.85 -5.60 1.65
C ALA A 87 -6.14 -5.40 0.15
N ILE A 88 -6.06 -6.46 -0.65
CA ILE A 88 -6.35 -6.42 -2.10
C ILE A 88 -7.82 -6.08 -2.35
N SER A 89 -8.74 -6.71 -1.61
CA SER A 89 -10.18 -6.42 -1.71
C SER A 89 -10.49 -4.97 -1.32
N TRP A 90 -9.77 -4.42 -0.34
CA TRP A 90 -9.87 -3.01 0.01
C TRP A 90 -9.40 -2.10 -1.12
N ILE A 91 -8.23 -2.36 -1.72
CA ILE A 91 -7.72 -1.64 -2.90
C ILE A 91 -8.76 -1.67 -4.03
N GLY A 92 -9.29 -2.85 -4.35
CA GLY A 92 -10.31 -3.02 -5.39
C GLY A 92 -11.55 -2.15 -5.15
N ARG A 93 -12.05 -2.13 -3.91
CA ARG A 93 -13.24 -1.33 -3.56
C ARG A 93 -13.00 0.18 -3.57
N HIS A 94 -11.80 0.64 -3.21
CA HIS A 94 -11.52 2.07 -3.04
C HIS A 94 -10.92 2.71 -4.29
N PHE A 95 -10.25 1.94 -5.16
CA PHE A 95 -9.46 2.50 -6.27
C PHE A 95 -9.77 1.91 -7.65
N GLN A 96 -10.51 0.80 -7.79
CA GLN A 96 -10.89 0.30 -9.13
C GLN A 96 -12.07 1.04 -9.78
N GLN A 97 -12.52 2.18 -9.25
CA GLN A 97 -13.65 2.94 -9.84
C GLN A 97 -13.26 4.08 -10.79
N GLN A 98 -12.00 4.20 -11.22
CA GLN A 98 -11.58 5.30 -12.11
C GLN A 98 -11.04 4.85 -13.47
N ALA A 99 -11.54 3.73 -13.99
CA ALA A 99 -11.30 3.30 -15.36
C ALA A 99 -12.62 3.32 -16.18
N VAL A 100 -13.36 4.43 -16.20
CA VAL A 100 -14.47 4.60 -17.14
C VAL A 100 -14.62 6.06 -17.58
N ALA A 101 -14.58 6.23 -18.91
CA ALA A 101 -14.88 7.39 -19.77
C ALA A 101 -13.74 8.38 -20.03
#